data_AF-A0A7C7H1J1-F1
#
_entry.id   AF-A0A7C7H1J1-F1
#
_cell.length_a   1.000
_cell.length_b   1.000
_cell.length_c   1.000
_cell.angle_alpha   90.00
_cell.angle_beta   90.00
_cell.angle_gamma   90.00
#
_symmetry.space_group_name_H-M   'P 1'
#
loop_
_entity.id
_entity.type
_entity.pdbx_description
1 polymer ?
#
loop_
_entity_poly.entity_id
_entity_poly.type
_entity_poly.pdbx_seq_one_letter_code
_entity_poly.pdbx_strand_id
1 'polypeptide(L)'
;MNRLLIFITTLLAVVTAQDYLWPTDAGKSLKSNFGEFRERHFHMGIDIKTGGKEGAGVIAVEKGYVSRMVANFKGYGRALYIMHPNGETSVYAHLSHFNPKLEGYLKFYQNKNESYILNHYFEPNDVKIKKGEMIGYTGNTGYSFGPHLHFEIRNRMEQPLNPQSNGFVIDDRLSPQLDELALIPLEKDSRVNGSLLPVQIPFFRKTDGSYQLADTLNVFGVVGLALRTKDKRQGFAESYQLKSVELVVDGITEYKLDYNVLDYNLSDRVQLVRNHALHRLNLGSFHNLYHLKDYPTSTVQPGNLSGILKLPPGYHKLIIKVTDANGNTTKGNGWIYTHPPIDLIVQDITQ
;
A
#
# COMPACT_ATOMS: atom_id res chain seq x y z
N MET A 1 44.67 -48.10 -1.97
CA MET A 1 43.57 -47.23 -2.45
C MET A 1 43.09 -46.35 -1.30
N ASN A 2 43.61 -45.12 -1.19
CA ASN A 2 43.20 -44.17 -0.16
C ASN A 2 41.82 -43.59 -0.50
N ARG A 3 40.80 -43.89 0.32
CA ARG A 3 39.49 -43.23 0.24
C ARG A 3 39.50 -42.00 1.13
N LEU A 4 39.56 -40.83 0.50
CA LEU A 4 39.40 -39.54 1.13
C LEU A 4 37.91 -39.35 1.49
N LEU A 5 37.58 -39.32 2.79
CA LEU A 5 36.25 -38.97 3.29
C LEU A 5 36.14 -37.44 3.34
N ILE A 6 35.37 -36.86 2.42
CA ILE A 6 35.00 -35.44 2.45
C ILE A 6 33.78 -35.30 3.37
N PHE A 7 33.97 -34.73 4.55
CA PHE A 7 32.88 -34.29 5.41
C PHE A 7 32.31 -32.98 4.86
N ILE A 8 31.13 -33.06 4.24
CA ILE A 8 30.35 -31.89 3.85
C ILE A 8 29.54 -31.45 5.07
N THR A 9 30.06 -30.49 5.84
CA THR A 9 29.28 -29.80 6.87
C THR A 9 28.33 -28.82 6.18
N THR A 10 27.06 -29.21 6.06
CA THR A 10 25.97 -28.29 5.71
C THR A 10 25.73 -27.33 6.87
N LEU A 11 26.21 -26.09 6.72
CA LEU A 11 25.90 -25.01 7.65
C LEU A 11 24.41 -24.66 7.47
N LEU A 12 23.53 -25.14 8.36
CA LEU A 12 22.16 -24.64 8.44
C LEU A 12 22.23 -23.19 8.94
N ALA A 13 22.11 -22.23 8.00
CA ALA A 13 21.84 -20.85 8.36
C ALA A 13 20.41 -20.79 8.92
N VAL A 14 20.28 -20.73 10.24
CA VAL A 14 19.03 -20.37 10.88
C VAL A 14 18.79 -18.90 10.55
N VAL A 15 17.91 -18.64 9.58
CA VAL A 15 17.41 -17.29 9.32
C VAL A 15 16.50 -16.94 10.49
N THR A 16 17.07 -16.30 11.51
CA THR A 16 16.27 -15.71 12.58
C THR A 16 15.49 -14.55 11.98
N ALA A 17 14.16 -14.56 12.12
CA ALA A 17 13.36 -13.39 11.80
C ALA A 17 13.91 -12.18 12.57
N GLN A 18 14.15 -11.06 11.87
CA GLN A 18 14.64 -9.84 12.51
C GLN A 18 13.57 -9.35 13.49
N ASP A 19 13.92 -9.30 14.77
CA ASP A 19 13.03 -8.85 15.83
C ASP A 19 13.14 -7.33 15.97
N TYR A 20 12.25 -6.57 15.34
CA TYR A 20 12.22 -5.10 15.48
C TYR A 20 11.44 -4.67 16.72
N LEU A 21 11.92 -3.63 17.42
CA LEU A 21 11.09 -2.96 18.43
C LEU A 21 10.06 -2.05 17.77
N TRP A 22 8.92 -1.88 18.42
CA TRP A 22 7.95 -0.85 18.00
C TRP A 22 8.54 0.56 18.21
N PRO A 23 8.38 1.51 17.27
CA PRO A 23 9.19 2.73 17.23
C PRO A 23 8.80 3.82 18.24
N THR A 24 7.72 3.65 19.02
CA THR A 24 7.24 4.66 19.97
C THR A 24 6.50 4.07 21.16
N ASP A 25 6.50 4.78 22.30
CA ASP A 25 5.71 4.44 23.48
C ASP A 25 4.25 4.91 23.43
N ALA A 26 3.83 5.61 22.36
CA ALA A 26 2.47 6.11 22.16
C ALA A 26 1.39 5.01 21.94
N GLY A 27 1.81 3.75 21.83
CA GLY A 27 0.98 2.61 21.50
C GLY A 27 1.03 2.22 20.02
N LYS A 28 0.22 1.21 19.64
CA LYS A 28 0.22 0.61 18.28
C LYS A 28 -0.99 1.01 17.42
N SER A 29 -1.67 2.08 17.81
CA SER A 29 -2.88 2.56 17.12
C SER A 29 -2.48 3.34 15.86
N LEU A 30 -3.02 2.98 14.70
CA LEU A 30 -2.70 3.65 13.43
C LEU A 30 -3.74 4.70 13.06
N LYS A 31 -3.26 5.83 12.52
CA LYS A 31 -4.07 6.84 11.84
C LYS A 31 -4.23 6.55 10.36
N SER A 32 -3.17 6.03 9.74
CA SER A 32 -3.15 5.59 8.35
C SER A 32 -2.11 4.46 8.20
N ASN A 33 -2.26 3.63 7.17
CA ASN A 33 -1.30 2.58 6.86
C ASN A 33 -0.67 2.72 5.47
N PHE A 34 0.20 1.76 5.16
CA PHE A 34 1.02 1.74 3.98
C PHE A 34 0.19 1.56 2.71
N GLY A 35 0.50 2.32 1.65
CA GLY A 35 -0.17 2.23 0.37
C GLY A 35 -1.52 2.96 0.28
N GLU A 36 -1.95 3.66 1.34
CA GLU A 36 -3.15 4.50 1.26
C GLU A 36 -3.01 5.56 0.16
N PHE A 37 -4.11 5.81 -0.55
CA PHE A 37 -4.15 6.82 -1.60
C PHE A 37 -4.13 8.23 -0.99
N ARG A 38 -3.05 8.97 -1.22
CA ARG A 38 -3.01 10.42 -1.02
C ARG A 38 -3.34 11.12 -2.34
N GLU A 39 -3.43 12.46 -2.32
CA GLU A 39 -3.86 13.21 -3.52
C GLU A 39 -2.97 12.90 -4.73
N ARG A 40 -1.65 12.83 -4.54
CA ARG A 40 -0.67 12.68 -5.63
C ARG A 40 0.41 11.63 -5.35
N HIS A 41 0.27 10.86 -4.29
CA HIS A 41 1.23 9.82 -3.92
C HIS A 41 0.57 8.68 -3.15
N PHE A 42 1.28 7.55 -3.03
CA PHE A 42 0.97 6.55 -2.02
C PHE A 42 1.53 6.96 -0.67
N HIS A 43 0.85 6.56 0.40
CA HIS A 43 1.42 6.67 1.74
C HIS A 43 2.56 5.65 1.94
N MET A 44 3.77 6.14 2.18
CA MET A 44 5.01 5.33 2.14
C MET A 44 5.36 4.63 3.46
N GLY A 45 4.51 4.79 4.48
CA GLY A 45 4.76 4.27 5.82
C GLY A 45 3.48 3.99 6.56
N ILE A 46 3.59 3.96 7.88
CA ILE A 46 2.46 3.93 8.80
C ILE A 46 2.45 5.21 9.64
N ASP A 47 1.27 5.77 9.88
CA ASP A 47 1.12 6.92 10.78
C ASP A 47 0.62 6.38 12.13
N ILE A 48 1.45 6.44 13.16
CA ILE A 48 1.14 5.96 14.52
C ILE A 48 0.57 7.11 15.34
N LYS A 49 -0.62 6.88 15.91
CA LYS A 49 -1.34 7.88 16.71
C LYS A 49 -0.64 8.16 18.03
N THR A 50 -0.72 9.41 18.47
CA THR A 50 -0.22 9.88 19.78
C THR A 50 -1.33 10.48 20.65
N GLY A 51 -2.58 10.13 20.38
CA GLY A 51 -3.74 10.69 21.09
C GLY A 51 -3.92 12.20 20.90
N GLY A 52 -3.39 12.75 19.80
CA GLY A 52 -3.45 14.18 19.50
C GLY A 52 -2.45 15.04 20.28
N LYS A 53 -1.41 14.42 20.88
CA LYS A 53 -0.38 15.11 21.66
C LYS A 53 1.01 14.88 21.06
N GLU A 54 1.86 15.89 21.11
CA GLU A 54 3.29 15.75 20.83
C GLU A 54 4.03 15.23 22.07
N GLY A 55 5.26 14.75 21.88
CA GLY A 55 6.17 14.45 22.99
C GLY A 55 6.23 12.99 23.42
N ALA A 56 5.55 12.07 22.73
CA ALA A 56 5.71 10.64 23.01
C ALA A 56 7.12 10.19 22.61
N GLY A 57 7.72 9.28 23.37
CA GLY A 57 9.07 8.79 23.14
C GLY A 57 9.17 8.06 21.80
N VAL A 58 10.22 8.35 21.04
CA VAL A 58 10.58 7.64 19.81
C VAL A 58 11.90 6.92 20.04
N ILE A 59 11.92 5.62 19.74
CA ILE A 59 13.07 4.74 19.95
C ILE A 59 13.55 4.11 18.65
N ALA A 60 14.84 3.80 18.58
CA ALA A 60 15.39 3.08 17.45
C ALA A 60 14.93 1.62 17.44
N VAL A 61 14.29 1.20 16.35
CA VAL A 61 13.72 -0.15 16.20
C VAL A 61 14.77 -1.26 16.19
N GLU A 62 15.99 -0.93 15.77
CA GLU A 62 17.16 -1.80 15.74
C GLU A 62 18.45 -0.95 15.84
N LYS A 63 19.56 -1.57 16.23
CA LYS A 63 20.88 -0.93 16.24
C LYS A 63 21.29 -0.50 14.84
N GLY A 64 22.14 0.51 14.76
CA GLY A 64 22.62 1.03 13.49
C GLY A 64 23.39 2.32 13.68
N TYR A 65 23.37 3.15 12.65
CA TYR A 65 23.86 4.52 12.72
C TYR A 65 22.85 5.46 12.07
N VAL A 66 22.80 6.71 12.53
CA VAL A 66 22.03 7.75 11.82
C VAL A 66 22.70 7.95 10.47
N SER A 67 22.05 7.60 9.37
CA SER A 67 22.57 7.78 8.01
C SER A 67 22.18 9.13 7.42
N ARG A 68 21.06 9.69 7.86
CA ARG A 68 20.57 11.01 7.42
C ARG A 68 19.76 11.69 8.51
N MET A 69 19.95 13.01 8.62
CA MET A 69 19.17 13.88 9.49
C MET A 69 18.57 15.02 8.67
N VAL A 70 17.26 15.21 8.81
CA VAL A 70 16.51 16.25 8.11
C VAL A 70 15.85 17.16 9.14
N ALA A 71 15.90 18.47 8.90
CA ALA A 71 15.09 19.47 9.59
C ALA A 71 14.60 20.49 8.56
N ASN A 72 13.30 20.54 8.33
CA ASN A 72 12.65 21.44 7.37
C ASN A 72 11.22 21.77 7.83
N PHE A 73 10.59 22.74 7.17
CA PHE A 73 9.19 23.15 7.36
C PHE A 73 8.22 22.44 6.39
N LYS A 74 8.72 21.60 5.48
CA LYS A 74 7.93 20.85 4.47
C LYS A 74 8.23 19.34 4.54
N GLY A 75 7.42 18.54 3.85
CA GLY A 75 7.61 17.09 3.78
C GLY A 75 7.61 16.45 5.16
N TYR A 76 8.62 15.64 5.47
CA TYR A 76 8.75 14.98 6.78
C TYR A 76 9.08 15.89 7.96
N GLY A 77 9.31 17.19 7.74
CA GLY A 77 9.65 18.11 8.82
C GLY A 77 11.01 17.78 9.42
N ARG A 78 11.03 17.39 10.69
CA ARG A 78 12.21 16.83 11.35
C ARG A 78 12.17 15.31 11.25
N ALA A 79 13.20 14.73 10.66
CA ALA A 79 13.28 13.30 10.44
C ALA A 79 14.67 12.72 10.66
N LEU A 80 14.71 11.47 11.11
CA LEU A 80 15.90 10.66 11.25
C LEU A 80 15.80 9.42 10.40
N TYR A 81 16.89 9.07 9.75
CA TYR A 81 17.09 7.84 9.01
C TYR A 81 18.18 7.05 9.73
N ILE A 82 17.88 5.81 10.09
CA ILE A 82 18.83 4.92 10.76
C ILE A 82 19.07 3.74 9.83
N MET A 83 20.31 3.60 9.35
CA MET A 83 20.75 2.47 8.55
C MET A 83 21.18 1.32 9.48
N HIS A 84 20.62 0.14 9.24
CA HIS A 84 20.83 -1.05 10.05
C HIS A 84 21.88 -1.98 9.42
N PRO A 85 22.53 -2.87 10.22
CA PRO A 85 23.54 -3.79 9.70
C PRO A 85 23.07 -4.76 8.61
N ASN A 86 21.76 -5.03 8.53
CA ASN A 86 21.17 -5.85 7.46
C ASN A 86 21.00 -5.09 6.13
N GLY A 87 21.27 -3.78 6.12
CA GLY A 87 21.13 -2.87 4.99
C GLY A 87 19.73 -2.27 4.82
N GLU A 88 18.82 -2.48 5.77
CA GLU A 88 17.54 -1.77 5.81
C GLU A 88 17.68 -0.42 6.51
N THR A 89 16.83 0.53 6.13
CA THR A 89 16.77 1.87 6.74
C THR A 89 15.42 2.08 7.42
N SER A 90 15.42 2.41 8.72
CA SER A 90 14.21 2.90 9.39
C SER A 90 14.15 4.42 9.35
N VAL A 91 12.95 4.96 9.11
CA VAL A 91 12.70 6.41 9.01
C VAL A 91 11.67 6.84 10.03
N TYR A 92 11.97 7.91 10.75
CA TYR A 92 11.13 8.49 11.80
C TYR A 92 10.90 9.95 11.46
N ALA A 93 9.66 10.34 11.19
CA ALA A 93 9.32 11.65 10.65
C ALA A 93 8.30 12.41 11.52
N HIS A 94 8.12 13.69 11.20
CA HIS A 94 7.28 14.65 11.93
C HIS A 94 7.70 14.85 13.39
N LEU A 95 8.96 14.58 13.73
CA LEU A 95 9.45 14.67 15.11
C LEU A 95 9.36 16.11 15.62
N SER A 96 9.03 16.29 16.89
CA SER A 96 9.06 17.62 17.51
C SER A 96 10.50 18.00 17.82
N HIS A 97 11.25 17.10 18.46
CA HIS A 97 12.65 17.26 18.84
C HIS A 97 13.40 15.93 18.78
N PHE A 98 14.71 15.99 18.53
CA PHE A 98 15.58 14.84 18.72
C PHE A 98 15.99 14.73 20.19
N ASN A 99 16.61 13.61 20.58
CA ASN A 99 17.22 13.51 21.91
C ASN A 99 18.37 14.55 22.07
N PRO A 100 18.83 14.86 23.31
CA PRO A 100 19.85 15.89 23.52
C PRO A 100 21.15 15.68 22.73
N LYS A 101 21.58 14.43 22.53
CA LYS A 101 22.76 14.07 21.73
C LYS A 101 22.59 14.49 20.27
N LEU A 102 21.48 14.09 19.65
CA LEU A 102 21.16 14.35 18.25
C LEU A 102 20.79 15.82 17.98
N GLU A 103 20.19 16.51 18.95
CA GLU A 103 20.03 17.97 18.91
C GLU A 103 21.37 18.71 18.87
N GLY A 104 22.38 18.19 19.57
CA GLY A 104 23.75 18.71 19.50
C GLY A 104 24.31 18.65 18.08
N TYR A 105 24.16 17.51 17.40
CA TYR A 105 24.56 17.37 15.99
C TYR A 105 23.77 18.32 15.09
N LEU A 106 22.45 18.40 15.23
CA LEU A 106 21.62 19.31 14.44
C LEU A 106 22.12 20.75 14.54
N LYS A 107 22.28 21.26 15.76
CA LYS A 107 22.75 22.64 16.01
C LYS A 107 24.15 22.88 15.45
N PHE A 108 25.06 21.91 15.60
CA PHE A 108 26.40 21.99 15.04
C PHE A 108 26.35 22.20 13.52
N TYR A 109 25.59 21.38 12.79
CA TYR A 109 25.50 21.51 11.34
C TYR A 109 24.69 22.72 10.88
N GLN A 110 23.63 23.10 11.61
CA GLN A 110 22.89 24.33 11.32
C GLN A 110 23.77 25.58 11.45
N ASN A 111 24.60 25.64 12.51
CA ASN A 111 25.57 26.73 12.69
C ASN A 111 26.66 26.69 11.62
N LYS A 112 27.22 25.51 11.33
CA LYS A 112 28.25 25.32 10.29
C LYS A 112 27.77 25.73 8.90
N ASN A 113 26.49 25.47 8.60
CA ASN A 113 25.89 25.76 7.31
C ASN A 113 25.18 27.13 7.28
N GLU A 114 25.16 27.87 8.40
CA GLU A 114 24.42 29.12 8.58
C GLU A 114 22.94 29.02 8.14
N SER A 115 22.29 27.88 8.41
CA SER A 115 20.94 27.58 7.94
C SER A 115 20.16 26.76 8.94
N TYR A 116 18.89 27.13 9.17
CA TYR A 116 17.94 26.32 9.94
C TYR A 116 17.47 25.07 9.19
N ILE A 117 17.54 25.06 7.86
CA ILE A 117 17.18 23.89 7.07
C ILE A 117 18.39 22.97 6.99
N LEU A 118 18.21 21.72 7.41
CA LEU A 118 19.24 20.70 7.34
C LEU A 118 18.78 19.49 6.51
N ASN A 119 19.68 19.02 5.65
CA ASN A 119 19.62 17.71 5.04
C ASN A 119 21.05 17.15 5.02
N HIS A 120 21.44 16.48 6.10
CA HIS A 120 22.80 16.01 6.30
C HIS A 120 22.87 14.48 6.23
N TYR A 121 23.93 13.97 5.61
CA TYR A 121 24.25 12.54 5.53
C TYR A 121 25.48 12.25 6.36
N PHE A 122 25.46 11.14 7.08
CA PHE A 122 26.50 10.74 8.01
C PHE A 122 27.14 9.42 7.55
N GLU A 123 28.41 9.24 7.91
CA GLU A 123 29.13 8.00 7.69
C GLU A 123 28.84 6.96 8.78
N PRO A 124 29.03 5.65 8.52
CA PRO A 124 28.69 4.56 9.44
C PRO A 124 29.23 4.66 10.88
N ASN A 125 30.31 5.41 11.08
CA ASN A 125 30.95 5.55 12.39
C ASN A 125 30.67 6.88 13.10
N ASP A 126 29.92 7.80 12.48
CA ASP A 126 29.72 9.14 13.03
C ASP A 126 28.75 9.14 14.22
N VAL A 127 27.58 8.52 14.05
CA VAL A 127 26.49 8.57 15.04
C VAL A 127 25.88 7.19 15.23
N LYS A 128 26.52 6.37 16.07
CA LYS A 128 26.03 5.03 16.43
C LYS A 128 24.80 5.13 17.34
N ILE A 129 23.83 4.26 17.07
CA ILE A 129 22.56 4.13 17.79
C ILE A 129 22.36 2.66 18.21
N LYS A 130 21.98 2.43 19.47
CA LYS A 130 21.63 1.10 19.98
C LYS A 130 20.15 0.80 19.73
N LYS A 131 19.80 -0.48 19.59
CA LYS A 131 18.40 -0.93 19.60
C LYS A 131 17.73 -0.47 20.89
N GLY A 132 16.56 0.18 20.77
CA GLY A 132 15.80 0.73 21.89
C GLY A 132 16.32 2.05 22.46
N GLU A 133 17.39 2.62 21.90
CA GLU A 133 17.85 3.97 22.28
C GLU A 133 16.77 4.99 21.94
N MET A 134 16.43 5.86 22.90
CA MET A 134 15.55 7.00 22.65
C MET A 134 16.24 7.98 21.71
N ILE A 135 15.63 8.26 20.56
CA ILE A 135 16.20 9.09 19.49
C ILE A 135 15.50 10.44 19.36
N GLY A 136 14.31 10.59 19.95
CA GLY A 136 13.57 11.84 19.93
C GLY A 136 12.15 11.67 20.44
N TYR A 137 11.30 12.60 20.03
CA TYR A 137 9.92 12.67 20.45
C TYR A 137 8.99 12.94 19.28
N THR A 138 7.79 12.35 19.33
CA THR A 138 6.76 12.57 18.30
C THR A 138 6.37 14.04 18.25
N GLY A 139 5.88 14.48 17.11
CA GLY A 139 5.55 15.88 16.90
C GLY A 139 4.53 16.09 15.80
N ASN A 140 4.55 17.30 15.26
CA ASN A 140 3.71 17.72 14.14
C ASN A 140 4.49 18.57 13.12
N THR A 141 5.81 18.37 13.01
CA THR A 141 6.64 19.20 12.13
C THR A 141 6.47 18.82 10.65
N GLY A 142 6.66 19.78 9.75
CA GLY A 142 6.55 19.56 8.30
C GLY A 142 5.12 19.54 7.79
N TYR A 143 4.84 18.75 6.75
CA TYR A 143 3.51 18.58 6.18
C TYR A 143 2.75 17.49 6.95
N SER A 144 2.11 17.90 8.04
CA SER A 144 1.32 17.03 8.91
C SER A 144 0.01 17.72 9.30
N PHE A 145 -1.08 16.95 9.38
CA PHE A 145 -2.41 17.45 9.74
C PHE A 145 -2.70 17.38 11.25
N GLY A 146 -1.80 16.79 12.04
CA GLY A 146 -1.91 16.70 13.50
C GLY A 146 -0.85 15.77 14.09
N PRO A 147 -0.63 15.79 15.43
CA PRO A 147 0.44 15.02 16.06
C PRO A 147 0.36 13.50 15.80
N HIS A 148 1.44 12.94 15.26
CA HIS A 148 1.63 11.51 15.01
C HIS A 148 3.12 11.18 14.82
N LEU A 149 3.46 9.90 14.73
CA LEU A 149 4.74 9.45 14.21
C LEU A 149 4.53 8.83 12.83
N HIS A 150 5.12 9.41 11.80
CA HIS A 150 5.24 8.73 10.51
C HIS A 150 6.48 7.83 10.54
N PHE A 151 6.28 6.54 10.27
CA PHE A 151 7.32 5.53 10.34
C PHE A 151 7.41 4.71 9.05
N GLU A 152 8.64 4.51 8.58
CA GLU A 152 8.94 3.64 7.44
C GLU A 152 10.06 2.66 7.78
N ILE A 153 10.03 1.52 7.10
CA ILE A 153 11.17 0.62 6.95
C ILE A 153 11.43 0.45 5.45
N ARG A 154 12.69 0.55 5.03
CA ARG A 154 13.10 0.56 3.63
C ARG A 154 14.12 -0.54 3.36
N ASN A 155 14.08 -1.10 2.17
CA ASN A 155 15.06 -2.08 1.74
C ASN A 155 16.40 -1.42 1.38
N ARG A 156 17.39 -2.24 0.98
CA ARG A 156 18.73 -1.79 0.55
C ARG A 156 18.75 -0.85 -0.66
N MET A 157 17.65 -0.80 -1.42
CA MET A 157 17.46 0.09 -2.56
C MET A 157 16.70 1.37 -2.17
N GLU A 158 16.53 1.62 -0.86
CA GLU A 158 15.76 2.75 -0.31
C GLU A 158 14.28 2.76 -0.73
N GLN A 159 13.73 1.60 -1.15
CA GLN A 159 12.31 1.45 -1.45
C GLN A 159 11.55 1.17 -0.15
N PRO A 160 10.48 1.92 0.15
CA PRO A 160 9.60 1.63 1.28
C PRO A 160 9.00 0.23 1.22
N LEU A 161 9.12 -0.49 2.33
CA LEU A 161 8.49 -1.77 2.57
C LEU A 161 7.26 -1.56 3.44
N ASN A 162 6.22 -2.38 3.24
CA ASN A 162 5.05 -2.37 4.11
C ASN A 162 5.44 -2.77 5.55
N PRO A 163 5.42 -1.85 6.54
CA PRO A 163 5.94 -2.16 7.87
C PRO A 163 5.19 -3.32 8.54
N GLN A 164 3.87 -3.41 8.34
CA GLN A 164 3.03 -4.43 8.95
C GLN A 164 3.38 -5.86 8.49
N SER A 165 3.93 -6.01 7.27
CA SER A 165 4.44 -7.28 6.76
C SER A 165 5.95 -7.49 6.96
N ASN A 166 6.65 -6.50 7.55
CA ASN A 166 8.11 -6.49 7.69
C ASN A 166 8.53 -6.18 9.14
N GLY A 167 7.98 -6.94 10.09
CA GLY A 167 8.38 -6.91 11.51
C GLY A 167 7.60 -5.97 12.42
N PHE A 168 6.71 -5.13 11.88
CA PHE A 168 5.86 -4.22 12.66
C PHE A 168 4.40 -4.68 12.69
N VAL A 169 4.21 -5.97 13.01
CA VAL A 169 2.88 -6.60 13.07
C VAL A 169 2.03 -5.92 14.14
N ILE A 170 0.78 -5.65 13.77
CA ILE A 170 -0.22 -5.13 14.69
C ILE A 170 -1.41 -6.05 14.65
N ASP A 171 -1.85 -6.55 15.80
CA ASP A 171 -2.94 -7.53 15.84
C ASP A 171 -4.20 -7.03 15.12
N ASP A 172 -4.68 -7.86 14.21
CA ASP A 172 -5.91 -7.69 13.48
C ASP A 172 -6.51 -9.07 13.15
N ARG A 173 -7.82 -9.18 13.32
CA ARG A 173 -8.59 -10.42 13.15
C ARG A 173 -9.78 -10.23 12.22
N LEU A 174 -9.97 -9.03 11.68
CA LEU A 174 -11.09 -8.72 10.81
C LEU A 174 -10.63 -8.88 9.36
N SER A 175 -11.34 -9.68 8.58
CA SER A 175 -11.11 -9.71 7.14
C SER A 175 -11.65 -8.44 6.47
N PRO A 176 -11.03 -7.97 5.37
CA PRO A 176 -11.53 -6.85 4.61
C PRO A 176 -12.96 -7.04 4.12
N GLN A 177 -13.71 -5.95 4.04
CA GLN A 177 -15.07 -5.94 3.50
C GLN A 177 -15.03 -5.55 2.02
N LEU A 178 -15.80 -6.27 1.21
CA LEU A 178 -16.05 -5.88 -0.18
C LEU A 178 -17.35 -5.06 -0.22
N ASP A 179 -17.26 -3.83 -0.72
CA ASP A 179 -18.41 -2.94 -0.79
C ASP A 179 -19.06 -3.03 -2.18
N GLU A 180 -18.32 -2.64 -3.20
CA GLU A 180 -18.82 -2.51 -4.57
C GLU A 180 -17.77 -2.88 -5.61
N LEU A 181 -18.25 -3.42 -6.73
CA LEU A 181 -17.50 -3.56 -7.96
C LEU A 181 -18.04 -2.57 -8.99
N ALA A 182 -17.16 -1.81 -9.62
CA ALA A 182 -17.47 -1.01 -10.78
C ALA A 182 -16.95 -1.68 -12.05
N LEU A 183 -17.78 -1.70 -13.08
CA LEU A 183 -17.39 -2.15 -14.42
C LEU A 183 -17.30 -0.93 -15.31
N ILE A 184 -16.25 -0.89 -16.12
CA ILE A 184 -15.86 0.29 -16.86
C ILE A 184 -15.78 -0.11 -18.34
N PRO A 185 -16.71 0.39 -19.18
CA PRO A 185 -16.56 0.29 -20.64
C PRO A 185 -15.25 0.93 -21.09
N LEU A 186 -14.43 0.21 -21.87
CA LEU A 186 -13.12 0.70 -22.32
C LEU A 186 -13.08 1.06 -23.81
N GLU A 187 -14.00 0.53 -24.62
CA GLU A 187 -14.13 0.88 -26.04
C GLU A 187 -15.45 1.59 -26.33
N LYS A 188 -15.54 2.26 -27.48
CA LYS A 188 -16.67 3.14 -27.86
C LYS A 188 -18.02 2.40 -27.89
N ASP A 189 -18.00 1.12 -28.25
CA ASP A 189 -19.14 0.24 -28.36
C ASP A 189 -19.34 -0.64 -27.12
N SER A 190 -18.41 -0.58 -26.16
CA SER A 190 -18.49 -1.37 -24.95
C SER A 190 -19.64 -0.91 -24.07
N ARG A 191 -20.39 -1.86 -23.51
CA ARG A 191 -21.54 -1.60 -22.66
C ARG A 191 -21.52 -2.50 -21.45
N VAL A 192 -22.00 -1.97 -20.33
CA VAL A 192 -22.30 -2.74 -19.13
C VAL A 192 -23.76 -2.52 -18.77
N ASN A 193 -24.55 -3.60 -18.69
CA ASN A 193 -25.99 -3.55 -18.48
C ASN A 193 -26.69 -2.55 -19.44
N GLY A 194 -26.26 -2.53 -20.71
CA GLY A 194 -26.74 -1.61 -21.75
C GLY A 194 -26.19 -0.18 -21.70
N SER A 195 -25.54 0.21 -20.60
CA SER A 195 -24.97 1.55 -20.38
C SER A 195 -23.59 1.71 -21.02
N LEU A 196 -23.33 2.89 -21.60
CA LEU A 196 -22.00 3.34 -22.05
C LEU A 196 -21.16 3.93 -20.90
N LEU A 197 -21.77 4.12 -19.74
CA LEU A 197 -21.12 4.65 -18.54
C LEU A 197 -20.78 3.52 -17.56
N PRO A 198 -19.81 3.73 -16.65
CA PRO A 198 -19.51 2.76 -15.61
C PRO A 198 -20.74 2.39 -14.77
N VAL A 199 -20.85 1.10 -14.44
CA VAL A 199 -21.93 0.57 -13.59
C VAL A 199 -21.33 0.03 -12.30
N GLN A 200 -21.85 0.48 -11.16
CA GLN A 200 -21.49 0.00 -9.83
C GLN A 200 -22.50 -1.07 -9.39
N ILE A 201 -22.01 -2.15 -8.81
CA ILE A 201 -22.82 -3.23 -8.26
C ILE A 201 -22.33 -3.57 -6.84
N PRO A 202 -23.22 -3.67 -5.84
CA PRO A 202 -22.80 -3.99 -4.49
C PRO A 202 -22.50 -5.47 -4.32
N PHE A 203 -21.67 -5.78 -3.32
CA PHE A 203 -21.55 -7.12 -2.78
C PHE A 203 -22.46 -7.31 -1.57
N PHE A 204 -23.01 -8.52 -1.44
CA PHE A 204 -23.69 -8.99 -0.24
C PHE A 204 -22.85 -10.02 0.48
N ARG A 205 -22.71 -9.85 1.80
CA ARG A 205 -22.01 -10.80 2.65
C ARG A 205 -22.88 -12.04 2.90
N LYS A 206 -22.32 -13.22 2.65
CA LYS A 206 -22.90 -14.52 2.92
C LYS A 206 -22.63 -14.97 4.36
N THR A 207 -23.37 -15.98 4.81
CA THR A 207 -23.25 -16.56 6.15
C THR A 207 -21.87 -17.19 6.41
N ASP A 208 -21.22 -17.70 5.36
CA ASP A 208 -19.86 -18.24 5.40
C ASP A 208 -18.75 -17.16 5.43
N GLY A 209 -19.13 -15.87 5.43
CA GLY A 209 -18.22 -14.74 5.43
C GLY A 209 -17.68 -14.35 4.05
N SER A 210 -17.97 -15.12 3.00
CA SER A 210 -17.69 -14.74 1.62
C SER A 210 -18.67 -13.66 1.14
N TYR A 211 -18.36 -13.05 0.01
CA TYR A 211 -19.20 -12.04 -0.62
C TYR A 211 -19.69 -12.51 -1.98
N GLN A 212 -20.87 -12.05 -2.37
CA GLN A 212 -21.51 -12.35 -3.64
C GLN A 212 -22.01 -11.06 -4.27
N LEU A 213 -21.73 -10.86 -5.56
CA LEU A 213 -22.33 -9.75 -6.30
C LEU A 213 -23.84 -9.85 -6.31
N ALA A 214 -24.50 -8.70 -6.20
CA ALA A 214 -25.96 -8.58 -6.17
C ALA A 214 -26.66 -9.22 -7.37
N ASP A 215 -26.01 -9.22 -8.53
CA ASP A 215 -26.57 -9.70 -9.79
C ASP A 215 -25.45 -10.13 -10.75
N THR A 216 -25.84 -10.77 -11.85
CA THR A 216 -24.99 -11.03 -13.01
C THR A 216 -24.76 -9.74 -13.79
N LEU A 217 -23.54 -9.55 -14.25
CA LEU A 217 -23.11 -8.35 -14.96
C LEU A 217 -23.12 -8.61 -16.46
N ASN A 218 -24.03 -7.95 -17.19
CA ASN A 218 -24.12 -8.11 -18.64
C ASN A 218 -23.14 -7.17 -19.34
N VAL A 219 -22.33 -7.71 -20.24
CA VAL A 219 -21.26 -6.98 -20.92
C VAL A 219 -21.35 -7.19 -22.43
N PHE A 220 -21.11 -6.11 -23.16
CA PHE A 220 -20.79 -6.12 -24.59
C PHE A 220 -19.44 -5.42 -24.77
N GLY A 221 -18.54 -5.99 -25.58
CA GLY A 221 -17.22 -5.40 -25.84
C GLY A 221 -16.21 -5.58 -24.70
N VAL A 222 -15.22 -4.68 -24.66
CA VAL A 222 -14.06 -4.74 -23.77
C VAL A 222 -14.28 -3.89 -22.52
N VAL A 223 -14.06 -4.48 -21.34
CA VAL A 223 -14.30 -3.83 -20.05
C VAL A 223 -13.12 -3.94 -19.09
N GLY A 224 -13.00 -2.96 -18.20
CA GLY A 224 -12.14 -3.01 -17.03
C GLY A 224 -12.98 -3.11 -15.75
N LEU A 225 -12.36 -3.54 -14.66
CA LEU A 225 -13.01 -3.62 -13.34
C LEU A 225 -12.34 -2.68 -12.34
N ALA A 226 -13.10 -2.11 -11.42
CA ALA A 226 -12.54 -1.37 -10.30
C ALA A 226 -13.26 -1.74 -9.00
N LEU A 227 -12.52 -1.91 -7.91
CA LEU A 227 -13.02 -2.48 -6.67
C LEU A 227 -12.98 -1.46 -5.52
N ARG A 228 -14.12 -1.27 -4.84
CA ARG A 228 -14.19 -0.55 -3.57
C ARG A 228 -14.27 -1.53 -2.42
N THR A 229 -13.39 -1.33 -1.46
CA THR A 229 -13.26 -2.16 -0.26
C THR A 229 -13.13 -1.30 0.97
N LYS A 230 -13.36 -1.91 2.12
CA LYS A 230 -13.17 -1.29 3.41
C LYS A 230 -12.47 -2.27 4.34
N ASP A 231 -11.24 -1.93 4.72
CA ASP A 231 -10.51 -2.69 5.72
C ASP A 231 -10.59 -1.98 7.08
N LYS A 232 -10.86 -2.75 8.15
CA LYS A 232 -11.15 -2.22 9.49
C LYS A 232 -10.48 -3.05 10.55
N ARG A 233 -10.07 -2.38 11.62
CA ARG A 233 -9.53 -3.01 12.82
C ARG A 233 -10.50 -2.87 13.98
N GLN A 234 -10.61 -3.93 14.79
CA GLN A 234 -11.52 -3.93 15.93
C GLN A 234 -11.18 -2.78 16.90
N GLY A 235 -12.18 -1.97 17.23
CA GLY A 235 -12.02 -0.83 18.14
C GLY A 235 -11.46 0.45 17.52
N PHE A 236 -11.26 0.50 16.18
CA PHE A 236 -10.74 1.67 15.48
C PHE A 236 -11.72 2.20 14.43
N ALA A 237 -11.77 3.53 14.29
CA ALA A 237 -12.69 4.20 13.37
C ALA A 237 -12.11 4.32 11.95
N GLU A 238 -10.79 4.28 11.81
CA GLU A 238 -10.04 4.41 10.55
C GLU A 238 -10.33 3.26 9.59
N SER A 239 -10.19 3.52 8.29
CA SER A 239 -10.18 2.48 7.26
C SER A 239 -8.76 2.36 6.74
N TYR A 240 -8.32 1.14 6.46
CA TYR A 240 -6.96 0.87 6.05
C TYR A 240 -6.89 0.40 4.60
N GLN A 241 -5.71 0.53 4.02
CA GLN A 241 -5.38 -0.02 2.71
C GLN A 241 -5.09 -1.52 2.81
N LEU A 242 -5.51 -2.25 1.77
CA LEU A 242 -5.26 -3.67 1.58
C LEU A 242 -3.78 -3.96 1.32
N LYS A 243 -3.35 -5.18 1.61
CA LYS A 243 -2.04 -5.69 1.20
C LYS A 243 -2.04 -6.18 -0.24
N SER A 244 -3.12 -6.82 -0.68
CA SER A 244 -3.20 -7.35 -2.04
C SER A 244 -4.63 -7.49 -2.52
N VAL A 245 -4.80 -7.37 -3.84
CA VAL A 245 -6.04 -7.73 -4.55
C VAL A 245 -5.68 -8.68 -5.69
N GLU A 246 -6.50 -9.69 -5.92
CA GLU A 246 -6.36 -10.62 -7.03
C GLU A 246 -7.72 -10.75 -7.74
N LEU A 247 -7.71 -10.57 -9.06
CA LEU A 247 -8.85 -10.74 -9.94
C LEU A 247 -8.67 -12.03 -10.72
N VAL A 248 -9.65 -12.92 -10.61
CA VAL A 248 -9.68 -14.21 -11.30
C VAL A 248 -10.97 -14.32 -12.12
N VAL A 249 -10.84 -14.68 -13.39
CA VAL A 249 -11.96 -14.98 -14.30
C VAL A 249 -11.78 -16.39 -14.84
N ASP A 250 -12.79 -17.25 -14.69
CA ASP A 250 -12.76 -18.67 -15.12
C ASP A 250 -11.55 -19.47 -14.61
N GLY A 251 -11.03 -19.11 -13.43
CA GLY A 251 -9.87 -19.74 -12.83
C GLY A 251 -8.52 -19.20 -13.30
N ILE A 252 -8.52 -18.21 -14.21
CA ILE A 252 -7.32 -17.53 -14.71
C ILE A 252 -7.15 -16.21 -13.94
N THR A 253 -5.95 -15.95 -13.42
CA THR A 253 -5.64 -14.65 -12.79
C THR A 253 -5.45 -13.58 -13.86
N GLU A 254 -6.41 -12.66 -13.95
CA GLU A 254 -6.44 -11.58 -14.94
C GLU A 254 -5.71 -10.32 -14.44
N TYR A 255 -5.67 -10.12 -13.12
CA TYR A 255 -5.00 -8.96 -12.53
C TYR A 255 -4.62 -9.17 -11.07
N LYS A 256 -3.62 -8.40 -10.62
CA LYS A 256 -3.19 -8.38 -9.23
C LYS A 256 -2.84 -6.95 -8.81
N LEU A 257 -2.98 -6.64 -7.53
CA LEU A 257 -2.35 -5.50 -6.87
C LEU A 257 -1.56 -6.02 -5.67
N ASP A 258 -0.36 -5.49 -5.45
CA ASP A 258 0.53 -5.93 -4.37
C ASP A 258 1.19 -4.71 -3.69
N TYR A 259 0.87 -4.52 -2.40
CA TYR A 259 1.32 -3.38 -1.59
C TYR A 259 2.41 -3.79 -0.60
N ASN A 260 3.33 -4.68 -0.99
CA ASN A 260 4.48 -5.04 -0.15
C ASN A 260 5.64 -4.04 -0.24
N VAL A 261 5.84 -3.45 -1.42
CA VAL A 261 6.94 -2.52 -1.71
C VAL A 261 6.39 -1.35 -2.53
N LEU A 262 6.81 -0.14 -2.21
CA LEU A 262 6.53 1.06 -3.01
C LEU A 262 7.83 1.67 -3.51
N ASP A 263 7.74 2.46 -4.59
CA ASP A 263 8.86 3.21 -5.15
C ASP A 263 8.51 4.69 -5.24
N TYR A 264 9.33 5.55 -4.62
CA TYR A 264 9.14 7.00 -4.67
C TYR A 264 9.14 7.55 -6.10
N ASN A 265 9.94 6.96 -7.00
CA ASN A 265 10.03 7.41 -8.38
C ASN A 265 8.74 7.15 -9.17
N LEU A 266 7.88 6.26 -8.67
CA LEU A 266 6.62 5.87 -9.30
C LEU A 266 5.41 6.33 -8.49
N SER A 267 5.64 7.19 -7.49
CA SER A 267 4.62 7.51 -6.49
C SER A 267 3.43 8.28 -7.07
N ASP A 268 3.67 9.14 -8.08
CA ASP A 268 2.64 9.91 -8.77
C ASP A 268 1.66 9.02 -9.57
N ARG A 269 2.08 7.80 -9.91
CA ARG A 269 1.27 6.78 -10.57
C ARG A 269 0.18 6.17 -9.67
N VAL A 270 0.00 6.69 -8.45
CA VAL A 270 -1.15 6.38 -7.59
C VAL A 270 -2.49 6.61 -8.31
N GLN A 271 -2.55 7.59 -9.21
CA GLN A 271 -3.75 7.93 -9.97
C GLN A 271 -4.13 6.89 -11.04
N LEU A 272 -3.22 5.98 -11.37
CA LEU A 272 -3.49 4.86 -12.27
C LEU A 272 -4.12 3.69 -11.51
N VAL A 273 -3.81 3.58 -10.22
CA VAL A 273 -4.31 2.53 -9.33
C VAL A 273 -5.61 2.94 -8.67
N ARG A 274 -5.76 4.20 -8.24
CA ARG A 274 -7.05 4.75 -7.83
C ARG A 274 -7.87 5.10 -9.06
N ASN A 275 -9.11 4.63 -9.16
CA ASN A 275 -10.00 5.06 -10.22
C ASN A 275 -10.35 6.55 -10.06
N HIS A 276 -9.61 7.40 -10.78
CA HIS A 276 -9.72 8.85 -10.64
C HIS A 276 -11.07 9.38 -11.17
N ALA A 277 -11.66 8.74 -12.18
CA ALA A 277 -12.94 9.14 -12.73
C ALA A 277 -14.08 8.99 -11.70
N LEU A 278 -14.20 7.83 -11.08
CA LEU A 278 -15.20 7.57 -10.03
C LEU A 278 -14.95 8.44 -8.79
N HIS A 279 -13.69 8.63 -8.41
CA HIS A 279 -13.32 9.49 -7.28
C HIS A 279 -13.76 10.95 -7.50
N ARG A 280 -13.54 11.53 -8.70
CA ARG A 280 -13.97 12.91 -9.01
C ARG A 280 -15.48 13.09 -9.05
N LEU A 281 -16.22 12.01 -9.27
CA LEU A 281 -17.69 12.01 -9.22
C LEU A 281 -18.23 11.80 -7.79
N ASN A 282 -17.37 11.78 -6.77
CA ASN A 282 -17.71 11.52 -5.37
C ASN A 282 -18.39 10.15 -5.13
N LEU A 283 -18.11 9.16 -6.00
CA LEU A 283 -18.63 7.79 -5.89
C LEU A 283 -17.80 6.90 -4.96
N GLY A 284 -16.74 7.46 -4.37
CA GLY A 284 -15.82 6.75 -3.49
C GLY A 284 -14.51 6.38 -4.18
N SER A 285 -13.61 5.74 -3.43
CA SER A 285 -12.28 5.38 -3.90
C SER A 285 -12.23 3.92 -4.31
N PHE A 286 -12.07 3.69 -5.62
CA PHE A 286 -11.95 2.35 -6.18
C PHE A 286 -10.50 2.06 -6.57
N HIS A 287 -10.10 0.80 -6.45
CA HIS A 287 -8.86 0.25 -6.99
C HIS A 287 -9.11 -0.23 -8.40
N ASN A 288 -8.43 0.33 -9.40
CA ASN A 288 -8.44 -0.23 -10.74
C ASN A 288 -7.83 -1.63 -10.72
N LEU A 289 -8.59 -2.60 -11.20
CA LEU A 289 -8.15 -3.97 -11.44
C LEU A 289 -7.84 -4.20 -12.93
N TYR A 290 -7.37 -3.14 -13.59
CA TYR A 290 -6.91 -3.16 -14.97
C TYR A 290 -5.86 -2.05 -15.19
N HIS A 291 -5.10 -2.20 -16.26
CA HIS A 291 -4.09 -1.26 -16.73
C HIS A 291 -4.21 -1.07 -18.24
N LEU A 292 -4.25 0.18 -18.68
CA LEU A 292 -4.32 0.51 -20.10
C LEU A 292 -2.95 0.32 -20.76
N LYS A 293 -2.92 -0.34 -21.92
CA LYS A 293 -1.68 -0.78 -22.59
C LYS A 293 -0.66 0.35 -22.81
N ASP A 294 -1.13 1.55 -23.13
CA ASP A 294 -0.26 2.70 -23.46
C ASP A 294 0.12 3.55 -22.24
N TYR A 295 -0.30 3.15 -21.04
CA TYR A 295 -0.02 3.87 -19.81
C TYR A 295 1.19 3.26 -19.08
N PRO A 296 1.94 4.04 -18.30
CA PRO A 296 3.05 3.51 -17.50
C PRO A 296 2.53 2.71 -16.30
N THR A 297 3.26 1.68 -15.86
CA THR A 297 2.86 0.86 -14.70
C THR A 297 3.16 1.54 -13.37
N SER A 298 2.33 1.30 -12.36
CA SER A 298 2.57 1.71 -10.97
C SER A 298 3.34 0.64 -10.20
N THR A 299 3.94 1.01 -9.07
CA THR A 299 4.75 0.13 -8.22
C THR A 299 3.98 -1.08 -7.66
N VAL A 300 2.65 -0.97 -7.55
CA VAL A 300 1.78 -2.04 -7.01
C VAL A 300 1.13 -2.88 -8.10
N GLN A 301 1.30 -2.52 -9.37
CA GLN A 301 0.68 -3.19 -10.51
C GLN A 301 1.65 -4.23 -11.11
N PRO A 302 1.15 -5.39 -11.56
CA PRO A 302 1.94 -6.37 -12.29
C PRO A 302 2.36 -5.81 -13.65
N GLY A 303 3.57 -6.14 -14.10
CA GLY A 303 4.05 -5.73 -15.42
C GLY A 303 3.45 -6.52 -16.59
N ASN A 304 2.81 -7.65 -16.33
CA ASN A 304 2.41 -8.64 -17.36
C ASN A 304 0.90 -8.95 -17.42
N LEU A 305 0.10 -8.46 -16.48
CA LEU A 305 -1.35 -8.70 -16.44
C LEU A 305 -2.06 -7.39 -16.70
N SER A 306 -2.93 -7.34 -17.72
CA SER A 306 -3.64 -6.12 -18.08
C SER A 306 -4.93 -5.93 -17.29
N GLY A 307 -5.60 -7.00 -16.86
CA GLY A 307 -6.94 -6.93 -16.24
C GLY A 307 -8.03 -6.38 -17.15
N ILE A 308 -7.71 -6.17 -18.44
CA ILE A 308 -8.66 -5.78 -19.47
C ILE A 308 -9.36 -7.05 -19.94
N LEU A 309 -10.67 -7.10 -19.74
CA LEU A 309 -11.48 -8.27 -20.02
C LEU A 309 -12.07 -8.17 -21.43
N LYS A 310 -11.60 -9.05 -22.31
CA LYS A 310 -12.18 -9.33 -23.63
C LYS A 310 -12.62 -10.79 -23.65
N LEU A 311 -13.77 -11.05 -23.02
CA LEU A 311 -14.27 -12.41 -22.79
C LEU A 311 -15.07 -12.89 -24.03
N PRO A 312 -15.00 -14.18 -24.39
CA PRO A 312 -15.85 -14.75 -25.44
C PRO A 312 -17.32 -14.72 -25.00
N PRO A 313 -18.30 -14.96 -25.88
CA PRO A 313 -19.71 -15.00 -25.48
C PRO A 313 -20.01 -16.12 -24.46
N GLY A 314 -20.77 -15.82 -23.41
CA GLY A 314 -21.20 -16.80 -22.41
C GLY A 314 -21.13 -16.32 -20.96
N TYR A 315 -21.24 -17.26 -20.03
CA TYR A 315 -21.10 -17.00 -18.60
C TYR A 315 -19.66 -17.21 -18.15
N HIS A 316 -19.12 -16.20 -17.47
CA HIS A 316 -17.77 -16.18 -16.93
C HIS A 316 -17.82 -16.00 -15.42
N LYS A 317 -17.16 -16.91 -14.70
CA LYS A 317 -17.11 -16.87 -13.24
C LYS A 317 -16.07 -15.85 -12.80
N LEU A 318 -16.51 -14.86 -12.03
CA LEU A 318 -15.68 -13.82 -11.45
C LEU A 318 -15.36 -14.15 -9.99
N ILE A 319 -14.09 -14.09 -9.63
CA ILE A 319 -13.61 -14.18 -8.25
C ILE A 319 -12.66 -13.02 -7.96
N ILE A 320 -12.91 -12.32 -6.86
CA ILE A 320 -12.01 -11.29 -6.34
C ILE A 320 -11.54 -11.72 -4.97
N LYS A 321 -10.23 -11.82 -4.79
CA LYS A 321 -9.62 -12.14 -3.50
C LYS A 321 -8.89 -10.91 -2.99
N VAL A 322 -9.18 -10.52 -1.75
CA VAL A 322 -8.51 -9.41 -1.08
C VAL A 322 -7.87 -9.91 0.20
N THR A 323 -6.72 -9.32 0.55
CA THR A 323 -5.95 -9.66 1.75
C THR A 323 -5.52 -8.37 2.44
N ASP A 324 -5.71 -8.29 3.75
CA ASP A 324 -5.17 -7.19 4.57
C ASP A 324 -3.67 -7.39 4.88
N ALA A 325 -3.08 -6.45 5.62
CA ALA A 325 -1.68 -6.49 6.02
C ALA A 325 -1.34 -7.65 6.97
N ASN A 326 -2.33 -8.18 7.69
CA ASN A 326 -2.22 -9.25 8.68
C ASN A 326 -2.46 -10.65 8.09
N GLY A 327 -2.85 -10.73 6.81
CA GLY A 327 -3.14 -11.98 6.13
C GLY A 327 -4.60 -12.43 6.22
N ASN A 328 -5.51 -11.64 6.80
CA ASN A 328 -6.92 -11.97 6.76
C ASN A 328 -7.44 -11.77 5.33
N THR A 329 -8.17 -12.75 4.83
CA THR A 329 -8.64 -12.77 3.43
C THR A 329 -10.14 -12.75 3.34
N THR A 330 -10.64 -12.10 2.28
CA THR A 330 -12.04 -12.16 1.85
C THR A 330 -12.12 -12.54 0.37
N LYS A 331 -13.13 -13.32 0.01
CA LYS A 331 -13.44 -13.67 -1.39
C LYS A 331 -14.80 -13.11 -1.79
N GLY A 332 -14.84 -12.38 -2.89
CA GLY A 332 -16.04 -11.96 -3.61
C GLY A 332 -16.26 -12.83 -4.83
N ASN A 333 -17.49 -13.29 -5.03
CA ASN A 333 -17.87 -14.13 -6.16
C ASN A 333 -18.92 -13.40 -7.01
N GLY A 334 -18.92 -13.66 -8.31
CA GLY A 334 -19.84 -13.04 -9.24
C GLY A 334 -19.87 -13.77 -10.58
N TRP A 335 -20.73 -13.28 -11.47
CA TRP A 335 -20.81 -13.75 -12.84
C TRP A 335 -20.82 -12.56 -13.77
N ILE A 336 -20.06 -12.67 -14.86
CA ILE A 336 -20.14 -11.77 -16.01
C ILE A 336 -20.79 -12.59 -17.13
N TYR A 337 -21.84 -12.04 -17.74
CA TYR A 337 -22.43 -12.58 -18.95
C TYR A 337 -22.04 -11.69 -20.13
N THR A 338 -21.32 -12.26 -21.09
CA THR A 338 -20.92 -11.59 -22.33
C THR A 338 -21.87 -11.97 -23.45
N HIS A 339 -22.49 -10.96 -24.06
CA HIS A 339 -23.40 -11.20 -25.16
C HIS A 339 -22.66 -11.69 -26.41
N PRO A 340 -23.25 -12.61 -27.19
CA PRO A 340 -22.77 -12.87 -28.54
C PRO A 340 -22.88 -11.60 -29.38
N PRO A 341 -22.11 -11.49 -30.49
CA PRO A 341 -22.30 -10.42 -31.46
C PRO A 341 -23.77 -10.38 -31.89
N ILE A 342 -24.38 -9.19 -31.87
CA ILE A 342 -25.75 -8.99 -32.34
C ILE A 342 -25.68 -8.17 -33.62
N ASP A 343 -26.14 -8.77 -34.72
CA ASP A 343 -26.39 -8.04 -35.96
C ASP A 343 -27.79 -7.42 -35.90
N LEU A 344 -27.84 -6.09 -35.90
CA LEU A 344 -29.08 -5.33 -35.86
C LEU A 344 -29.49 -5.02 -37.31
N ILE A 345 -30.35 -5.87 -37.88
CA ILE A 345 -30.90 -5.63 -39.21
C ILE A 345 -32.05 -4.63 -39.08
N VAL A 346 -31.82 -3.38 -39.48
CA VAL A 346 -32.87 -2.36 -39.58
C VAL A 346 -33.48 -2.46 -40.97
N GLN A 347 -34.75 -2.86 -41.04
CA GLN A 347 -35.53 -2.85 -42.28
C GLN A 347 -36.55 -1.73 -42.23
N ASP A 348 -36.63 -0.96 -43.32
CA ASP A 348 -37.73 -0.04 -43.52
C ASP A 348 -38.98 -0.85 -43.91
N ILE A 349 -40.00 -0.81 -43.05
CA ILE A 349 -41.28 -1.49 -43.25
C ILE A 349 -42.25 -0.68 -44.13
N THR A 350 -41.79 0.45 -44.70
CA THR A 350 -42.54 1.19 -45.72
C THR A 350 -42.04 0.88 -47.12
N GLN A 351 -42.53 -0.24 -47.69
CA GLN A 351 -42.62 -0.45 -49.14
C GLN A 351 -44.01 -0.94 -49.52
#